data_AF-A0A7V1LEZ1-F1
#
_entry.id   AF-A0A7V1LEZ1-F1
#
_cell.length_a   1.000
_cell.length_b   1.000
_cell.length_c   1.000
_cell.angle_alpha   90.00
_cell.angle_beta   90.00
_cell.angle_gamma   90.00
#
_symmetry.space_group_name_H-M   'P 1'
#
loop_
_entity.id
_entity.type
_entity.pdbx_description
1 polymer ?
#
loop_
_entity_poly.entity_id
_entity_poly.type
_entity_poly.pdbx_seq_one_letter_code
_entity_poly.pdbx_strand_id
1 'polypeptide(L)'
;MKQLININVNGTENEVAVNSGTTLLDLLREQLRLTGAKKGCEQGDCGACTVLLNGKAVNSCLVLAIEADGQDITTIEGLAEGEDLHPIQRAFVEKGSIQCGFCTPGMILRTKSFLDENPNPSRENIKEALSGNLCRCTGYTKIIEAVETASEYLKGKEPKPIEFQPQKSAMNLTVVGKRLPKIDAPDKATGRAQYTDDIVLPNMIYG
;
A
#
# COMPACT_ATOMS: atom_id res chain seq x y z
N MET A 1 -8.48 15.91 26.21
CA MET A 1 -8.82 17.16 25.49
C MET A 1 -8.34 16.99 24.07
N LYS A 2 -9.12 17.43 23.07
CA LYS A 2 -8.66 17.36 21.66
C LYS A 2 -7.69 18.50 21.38
N GLN A 3 -6.68 18.23 20.54
CA GLN A 3 -5.70 19.21 20.06
C GLN A 3 -5.84 19.32 18.54
N LEU A 4 -5.77 20.54 18.03
CA LEU A 4 -5.71 20.80 16.59
C LEU A 4 -4.27 20.57 16.12
N ILE A 5 -4.12 19.84 15.02
CA ILE A 5 -2.86 19.63 14.32
C ILE A 5 -3.07 19.91 12.83
N ASN A 6 -2.01 20.31 12.15
CA ASN A 6 -1.99 20.55 10.71
C ASN A 6 -1.07 19.53 10.05
N ILE A 7 -1.58 18.74 9.11
CA ILE A 7 -0.80 17.70 8.44
C ILE A 7 -0.97 17.80 6.92
N ASN A 8 0.07 17.47 6.17
CA ASN A 8 -0.03 17.31 4.72
C ASN A 8 -0.16 15.82 4.39
N VAL A 9 -1.27 15.41 3.79
CA VAL A 9 -1.50 14.02 3.39
C VAL A 9 -1.69 13.95 1.88
N ASN A 10 -0.80 13.21 1.21
CA ASN A 10 -0.79 13.06 -0.25
C ASN A 10 -0.81 14.42 -1.00
N GLY A 11 -0.13 15.44 -0.47
CA GLY A 11 -0.08 16.78 -1.07
C GLY A 11 -1.25 17.70 -0.69
N THR A 12 -2.17 17.25 0.18
CA THR A 12 -3.32 18.04 0.64
C THR A 12 -3.16 18.41 2.12
N GLU A 13 -3.27 19.68 2.46
CA GLU A 13 -3.28 20.16 3.85
C GLU A 13 -4.60 19.80 4.55
N ASN A 14 -4.50 19.33 5.79
CA ASN A 14 -5.63 18.96 6.64
C ASN A 14 -5.43 19.51 8.06
N GLU A 15 -6.40 20.30 8.54
CA GLU A 15 -6.49 20.69 9.95
C GLU A 15 -7.47 19.74 10.66
N VAL A 16 -7.00 19.00 11.67
CA VAL A 16 -7.80 17.95 12.33
C VAL A 16 -7.66 18.01 13.85
N ALA A 17 -8.75 17.69 14.55
CA ALA A 17 -8.81 17.66 16.01
C ALA A 17 -8.66 16.23 16.55
N VAL A 18 -7.51 15.93 17.18
CA VAL A 18 -7.14 14.59 17.65
C VAL A 18 -7.08 14.49 19.17
N ASN A 19 -7.34 13.31 19.72
CA ASN A 19 -7.02 13.03 21.13
C ASN A 19 -5.53 12.65 21.24
N SER A 20 -4.92 12.87 22.40
CA SER A 20 -3.49 12.57 22.61
C SER A 20 -3.11 11.10 22.38
N GLY A 21 -4.06 10.16 22.51
CA GLY A 21 -3.85 8.74 22.24
C GLY A 21 -4.30 8.26 20.85
N THR A 22 -4.76 9.16 19.98
CA THR A 22 -5.13 8.79 18.60
C THR A 22 -3.88 8.41 17.82
N THR A 23 -3.82 7.20 17.29
CA THR A 23 -2.72 6.78 16.41
C THR A 23 -2.84 7.45 15.04
N LEU A 24 -1.73 7.59 14.32
CA LEU A 24 -1.73 8.08 12.94
C LEU A 24 -2.57 7.16 12.04
N LEU A 25 -2.54 5.84 12.29
CA LEU A 25 -3.40 4.88 11.59
C LEU A 25 -4.88 5.22 11.78
N ASP A 26 -5.33 5.44 13.02
CA ASP A 26 -6.74 5.75 13.30
C ASP A 26 -7.13 7.11 12.72
N LEU A 27 -6.24 8.11 12.76
CA LEU A 27 -6.50 9.40 12.14
C LEU A 27 -6.76 9.23 10.63
N LEU A 28 -5.87 8.55 9.93
CA LEU A 28 -5.96 8.34 8.48
C LEU A 28 -7.23 7.56 8.10
N ARG A 29 -7.50 6.44 8.80
CA ARG A 29 -8.63 5.56 8.47
C ARG A 29 -9.98 6.12 8.89
N GLU A 30 -10.07 6.64 10.11
CA GLU A 30 -11.37 6.95 10.72
C GLU A 30 -11.83 8.38 10.51
N GLN A 31 -10.90 9.35 10.47
CA GLN A 31 -11.25 10.74 10.25
C GLN A 31 -11.09 11.15 8.79
N LEU A 32 -9.96 10.78 8.16
CA LEU A 32 -9.67 11.14 6.77
C LEU A 32 -10.21 10.13 5.74
N ARG A 33 -10.69 8.96 6.20
CA ARG A 33 -11.24 7.89 5.35
C ARG A 33 -10.26 7.36 4.29
N LEU A 34 -8.97 7.43 4.59
CA LEU A 34 -7.88 6.82 3.83
C LEU A 34 -7.60 5.41 4.39
N THR A 35 -8.33 4.43 3.86
CA THR A 35 -8.34 3.05 4.37
C THR A 35 -7.24 2.17 3.76
N GLY A 36 -6.38 2.71 2.91
CA GLY A 36 -5.30 1.98 2.25
C GLY A 36 -4.23 1.48 3.22
N ALA A 37 -3.92 2.24 4.28
CA ALA A 37 -3.16 1.73 5.42
C ALA A 37 -4.02 0.72 6.20
N LYS A 38 -3.60 -0.54 6.26
CA LYS A 38 -4.43 -1.62 6.80
C LYS A 38 -4.18 -1.86 8.29
N LYS A 39 -5.26 -1.95 9.06
CA LYS A 39 -5.26 -2.28 10.48
C LYS A 39 -5.14 -3.80 10.66
N GLY A 40 -3.92 -4.24 10.96
CA GLY A 40 -3.56 -5.67 11.09
C GLY A 40 -3.35 -6.08 12.55
N CYS A 41 -2.08 -6.11 12.99
CA CYS A 41 -1.72 -6.54 14.34
C CYS A 41 -1.75 -5.43 15.40
N GLU A 42 -1.75 -4.16 14.99
CA GLU A 42 -1.76 -2.98 15.88
C GLU A 42 -0.60 -2.88 16.90
N GLN A 43 0.44 -3.69 16.73
CA GLN A 43 1.61 -3.75 17.61
C GLN A 43 2.94 -3.54 16.88
N GLY A 44 2.90 -3.16 15.60
CA GLY A 44 4.09 -2.86 14.77
C GLY A 44 4.75 -4.06 14.08
N ASP A 45 4.27 -5.28 14.30
CA ASP A 45 4.94 -6.47 13.74
C ASP A 45 4.67 -6.72 12.25
N CYS A 46 3.44 -6.44 11.77
CA CYS A 46 3.01 -6.91 10.46
C CYS A 46 3.33 -5.97 9.30
N GLY A 47 3.54 -4.67 9.57
CA GLY A 47 3.83 -3.65 8.56
C GLY A 47 2.69 -3.31 7.59
N ALA A 48 1.49 -3.88 7.76
CA ALA A 48 0.34 -3.63 6.88
C ALA A 48 -0.17 -2.18 6.92
N CYS A 49 0.10 -1.49 8.03
CA CYS A 49 -0.22 -0.09 8.28
C CYS A 49 0.88 0.88 7.82
N THR A 50 1.87 0.43 7.06
CA THR A 50 2.99 1.29 6.64
C THR A 50 2.49 2.51 5.89
N VAL A 51 2.99 3.69 6.28
CA VAL A 51 2.89 4.96 5.55
C VAL A 51 4.28 5.56 5.42
N LEU A 52 4.45 6.56 4.56
CA LEU A 52 5.67 7.36 4.55
C LEU A 52 5.45 8.63 5.37
N LEU A 53 6.28 8.85 6.39
CA LEU A 53 6.35 10.10 7.14
C LEU A 53 7.65 10.80 6.72
N ASN A 54 7.54 11.93 6.02
CA ASN A 54 8.65 12.65 5.40
C ASN A 54 9.54 11.73 4.53
N GLY A 55 8.90 10.88 3.72
CA GLY A 55 9.58 9.91 2.84
C GLY A 55 10.11 8.64 3.53
N LYS A 56 10.06 8.55 4.86
CA LYS A 56 10.50 7.35 5.61
C LYS A 56 9.34 6.44 5.93
N ALA A 57 9.48 5.14 5.64
CA ALA A 57 8.47 4.14 5.98
C ALA A 57 8.36 3.96 7.51
N VAL A 58 7.15 4.14 8.04
CA VAL A 58 6.83 3.95 9.46
C VAL A 58 5.57 3.12 9.64
N ASN A 59 5.48 2.38 10.76
CA ASN A 59 4.25 1.71 11.16
C ASN A 59 3.29 2.73 11.78
N SER A 60 2.28 3.18 11.04
CA SER A 60 1.37 4.24 11.51
C SER A 60 0.58 3.88 12.77
N CYS A 61 0.43 2.59 13.11
CA CYS A 61 -0.19 2.16 14.37
C CYS A 61 0.66 2.47 15.61
N LEU A 62 1.95 2.75 15.45
CA LEU A 62 2.87 3.08 16.55
C LEU A 62 3.25 4.56 16.61
N VAL A 63 2.73 5.38 15.69
CA VAL A 63 2.95 6.84 15.67
C VAL A 63 1.68 7.49 16.21
N LEU A 64 1.81 8.43 17.14
CA LEU A 64 0.66 9.22 17.59
C LEU A 64 0.36 10.30 16.56
N ALA A 65 -0.91 10.56 16.32
CA ALA A 65 -1.33 11.60 15.38
C ALA A 65 -0.75 12.98 15.74
N ILE A 66 -0.61 13.28 17.03
CA ILE A 66 -0.02 14.54 17.49
C ILE A 66 1.46 14.70 17.09
N GLU A 67 2.19 13.61 16.94
CA GLU A 67 3.61 13.63 16.52
C GLU A 67 3.74 13.91 15.01
N ALA A 68 2.65 13.80 14.26
CA ALA A 68 2.60 14.10 12.84
C ALA A 68 2.28 15.58 12.54
N ASP A 69 2.09 16.42 13.56
CA ASP A 69 1.84 17.86 13.36
C ASP A 69 2.97 18.53 12.57
N GLY A 70 2.58 19.24 11.52
CA GLY A 70 3.45 19.90 10.54
C GLY A 70 4.20 18.95 9.59
N GLN A 71 3.91 17.64 9.59
CA GLN A 71 4.66 16.66 8.79
C GLN A 71 3.96 16.30 7.46
N ASP A 72 4.76 15.79 6.52
CA ASP A 72 4.29 15.25 5.25
C ASP A 72 4.05 13.74 5.35
N ILE A 73 2.87 13.29 4.94
CA ILE A 73 2.44 11.90 4.97
C ILE A 73 2.09 11.45 3.54
N THR A 74 2.67 10.34 3.11
CA THR A 74 2.25 9.63 1.88
C THR A 74 1.65 8.28 2.23
N THR A 75 0.41 8.08 1.80
CA THR A 75 -0.34 6.82 1.89
C THR A 75 -0.34 6.11 0.53
N ILE A 76 -0.97 4.94 0.42
CA ILE A 76 -0.96 4.18 -0.83
C ILE A 76 -1.83 4.85 -1.89
N GLU A 77 -2.85 5.57 -1.43
CA GLU A 77 -3.77 6.38 -2.22
C GLU A 77 -3.04 7.51 -2.96
N GLY A 78 -1.94 8.01 -2.40
CA GLY A 78 -1.15 9.09 -2.99
C GLY A 78 -0.13 8.64 -4.05
N LEU A 79 -0.01 7.35 -4.37
CA LEU A 79 0.96 6.87 -5.36
C LEU A 79 0.42 6.81 -6.79
N ALA A 80 -0.87 6.52 -6.97
CA ALA A 80 -1.48 6.38 -8.29
C ALA A 80 -2.15 7.69 -8.70
N GLU A 81 -2.11 8.01 -10.00
CA GLU A 81 -2.88 9.10 -10.59
C GLU A 81 -4.11 8.53 -11.30
N GLY A 82 -5.22 8.40 -10.57
CA GLY A 82 -6.43 7.75 -11.09
C GLY A 82 -6.21 6.27 -11.38
N GLU A 83 -6.27 5.87 -12.66
CA GLU A 83 -5.99 4.49 -13.11
C GLU A 83 -4.52 4.26 -13.47
N ASP A 84 -3.71 5.33 -13.52
CA ASP A 84 -2.30 5.25 -13.83
C ASP A 84 -1.51 4.83 -12.59
N LEU A 85 -1.12 3.55 -12.58
CA LEU A 85 -0.37 2.94 -11.49
C LEU A 85 1.07 3.46 -11.44
N HIS A 86 1.55 3.76 -10.24
CA HIS A 86 2.97 3.98 -9.99
C HIS A 86 3.81 2.78 -10.47
N PRO A 87 5.04 2.97 -10.97
CA PRO A 87 5.91 1.87 -11.41
C PRO A 87 6.03 0.69 -10.43
N ILE A 88 6.06 0.98 -9.11
CA ILE A 88 6.07 -0.04 -8.05
C ILE A 88 4.75 -0.81 -8.01
N GLN A 89 3.59 -0.13 -8.01
CA GLN A 89 2.28 -0.78 -8.02
C GLN A 89 2.13 -1.67 -9.26
N ARG A 90 2.55 -1.17 -10.42
CA ARG A 90 2.54 -1.91 -11.68
C ARG A 90 3.38 -3.19 -11.62
N ALA A 91 4.60 -3.11 -11.07
CA ALA A 91 5.45 -4.27 -10.92
C ALA A 91 4.82 -5.35 -10.01
N PHE A 92 4.14 -4.95 -8.92
CA PHE A 92 3.43 -5.88 -8.04
C PHE A 92 2.26 -6.58 -8.75
N VAL A 93 1.48 -5.83 -9.54
CA VAL A 93 0.40 -6.39 -10.36
C VAL A 93 0.95 -7.37 -11.40
N GLU A 94 1.97 -6.98 -12.17
CA GLU A 94 2.54 -7.79 -13.25
C GLU A 94 3.16 -9.10 -12.74
N LYS A 95 3.91 -9.05 -11.63
CA LYS A 95 4.55 -10.25 -11.08
C LYS A 95 3.57 -11.17 -10.35
N GLY A 96 2.30 -10.78 -10.23
CA GLY A 96 1.31 -11.57 -9.50
C GLY A 96 1.72 -11.74 -8.03
N SER A 97 2.34 -10.70 -7.45
CA SER A 97 2.73 -10.70 -6.04
C SER A 97 1.55 -10.43 -5.10
N ILE A 98 0.35 -10.21 -5.66
CA ILE A 98 -0.86 -9.85 -4.94
C ILE A 98 -1.82 -11.04 -4.91
N GLN A 99 -2.12 -11.53 -3.70
CA GLN A 99 -3.13 -12.57 -3.46
C GLN A 99 -4.35 -12.01 -2.74
N CYS A 100 -4.38 -12.10 -1.39
CA CYS A 100 -5.46 -11.48 -0.62
C CYS A 100 -5.42 -9.94 -0.75
N GLY A 101 -4.22 -9.36 -0.89
CA GLY A 101 -3.97 -7.93 -1.07
C GLY A 101 -3.78 -7.14 0.22
N PHE A 102 -4.05 -7.73 1.38
CA PHE A 102 -4.10 -6.97 2.64
C PHE A 102 -2.76 -6.32 3.03
N CYS A 103 -1.65 -7.04 2.83
CA CYS A 103 -0.30 -6.50 3.11
C CYS A 103 0.25 -5.64 1.95
N THR A 104 -0.43 -5.60 0.80
CA THR A 104 0.11 -5.02 -0.44
C THR A 104 0.38 -3.52 -0.32
N PRO A 105 -0.54 -2.68 0.22
CA PRO A 105 -0.27 -1.26 0.44
C PRO A 105 1.02 -0.99 1.21
N GLY A 106 1.20 -1.63 2.37
CA GLY A 106 2.38 -1.44 3.19
C GLY A 106 3.67 -1.96 2.56
N MET A 107 3.58 -3.09 1.82
CA MET A 107 4.69 -3.62 1.03
C MET A 107 5.17 -2.63 -0.04
N ILE A 108 4.23 -2.00 -0.75
CA ILE A 108 4.52 -1.06 -1.83
C ILE A 108 5.15 0.22 -1.27
N LEU A 109 4.61 0.79 -0.20
CA LEU A 109 5.19 2.00 0.41
C LEU A 109 6.57 1.74 1.01
N ARG A 110 6.77 0.59 1.66
CA ARG A 110 8.11 0.22 2.14
C ARG A 110 9.09 0.00 1.01
N THR A 111 8.64 -0.61 -0.08
CA THR A 111 9.44 -0.73 -1.32
C THR A 111 9.82 0.64 -1.85
N LYS A 112 8.88 1.60 -1.89
CA LYS A 112 9.15 2.98 -2.32
C LYS A 112 10.25 3.62 -1.48
N SER A 113 10.06 3.67 -0.16
CA SER A 113 11.04 4.26 0.77
C SER A 113 12.43 3.61 0.61
N PHE A 114 12.47 2.28 0.47
CA PHE A 114 13.72 1.56 0.27
C PHE A 114 14.40 1.88 -1.07
N LEU A 115 13.67 1.88 -2.19
CA LEU A 115 14.21 2.12 -3.53
C LEU A 115 14.60 3.58 -3.79
N ASP A 116 13.93 4.53 -3.12
CA ASP A 116 14.31 5.94 -3.16
C ASP A 116 15.73 6.14 -2.59
N GLU A 117 16.17 5.28 -1.67
CA GLU A 117 17.52 5.29 -1.10
C GLU A 117 18.48 4.29 -1.76
N ASN A 118 17.95 3.18 -2.28
CA ASN A 118 18.73 2.05 -2.80
C ASN A 118 18.24 1.67 -4.22
N PRO A 119 18.57 2.45 -5.26
CA PRO A 119 18.03 2.25 -6.61
C PRO A 119 18.54 0.98 -7.31
N ASN A 120 19.62 0.35 -6.81
CA ASN A 120 20.21 -0.88 -7.34
C ASN A 120 20.36 -1.96 -6.26
N PRO A 121 19.23 -2.46 -5.71
CA PRO A 121 19.30 -3.35 -4.57
C PRO A 121 19.72 -4.77 -4.97
N SER A 122 20.47 -5.45 -4.11
CA SER A 122 20.60 -6.91 -4.19
C SER A 122 19.36 -7.59 -3.60
N ARG A 123 19.15 -8.88 -3.90
CA ARG A 123 18.07 -9.67 -3.28
C ARG A 123 18.13 -9.71 -1.76
N GLU A 124 19.33 -9.74 -1.18
CA GLU A 124 19.48 -9.72 0.27
C GLU A 124 19.07 -8.37 0.86
N ASN A 125 19.41 -7.25 0.19
CA ASN A 125 18.92 -5.94 0.62
C ASN A 125 17.39 -5.85 0.56
N ILE A 126 16.76 -6.43 -0.47
CA ILE A 126 15.29 -6.47 -0.58
C ILE A 126 14.67 -7.26 0.57
N LYS A 127 15.21 -8.43 0.90
CA LYS A 127 14.71 -9.26 2.01
C LYS A 127 14.81 -8.53 3.35
N GLU A 128 15.95 -7.89 3.59
CA GLU A 128 16.19 -7.12 4.81
C GLU A 128 15.21 -5.94 4.91
N ALA A 129 15.06 -5.16 3.83
CA ALA A 129 14.16 -4.02 3.78
C ALA A 129 12.69 -4.38 4.01
N LEU A 130 12.27 -5.58 3.59
CA LEU A 130 10.90 -6.08 3.74
C LEU A 130 10.69 -6.94 5.00
N SER A 131 11.72 -7.18 5.81
CA SER A 131 11.65 -8.09 6.97
C SER A 131 10.56 -7.70 8.00
N GLY A 132 10.23 -6.42 8.11
CA GLY A 132 9.16 -5.91 8.96
C GLY A 132 7.78 -5.81 8.29
N ASN A 133 7.59 -6.37 7.10
CA ASN A 133 6.31 -6.46 6.41
C ASN A 133 5.94 -7.94 6.20
N LEU A 134 4.89 -8.41 6.86
CA LEU A 134 4.53 -9.82 6.85
C LEU A 134 3.51 -10.13 5.75
N CYS A 135 3.76 -11.21 5.00
CA CYS A 135 2.82 -11.76 4.03
C CYS A 135 2.58 -13.24 4.28
N ARG A 136 1.31 -13.63 4.47
CA ARG A 136 0.94 -15.03 4.72
C ARG A 136 0.58 -15.82 3.46
N CYS A 137 0.39 -15.15 2.32
CA CYS A 137 -0.14 -15.78 1.10
C CYS A 137 0.93 -16.18 0.08
N THR A 138 1.98 -15.38 -0.09
CA THR A 138 2.82 -15.43 -1.31
C THR A 138 4.13 -16.18 -1.15
N GLY A 139 4.61 -16.38 0.08
CA GLY A 139 5.95 -16.89 0.34
C GLY A 139 7.08 -15.95 -0.12
N TYR A 140 6.79 -14.66 -0.33
CA TYR A 140 7.73 -13.56 -0.65
C TYR A 140 8.44 -13.61 -2.01
N THR A 141 8.63 -14.76 -2.65
CA THR A 141 9.37 -14.87 -3.92
C THR A 141 8.85 -13.90 -4.99
N LYS A 142 7.53 -13.84 -5.20
CA LYS A 142 6.92 -12.91 -6.17
C LYS A 142 6.97 -11.46 -5.75
N ILE A 143 7.02 -11.17 -4.45
CA ILE A 143 7.19 -9.81 -3.93
C ILE A 143 8.62 -9.35 -4.24
N ILE A 144 9.63 -10.17 -3.98
CA ILE A 144 11.02 -9.85 -4.30
C ILE A 144 11.19 -9.61 -5.82
N GLU A 145 10.65 -10.49 -6.67
CA GLU A 145 10.64 -10.29 -8.13
C GLU A 145 9.97 -8.95 -8.53
N ALA A 146 8.92 -8.54 -7.83
CA ALA A 146 8.24 -7.27 -8.07
C ALA A 146 9.10 -6.07 -7.68
N VAL A 147 9.84 -6.13 -6.56
CA VAL A 147 10.78 -5.08 -6.16
C VAL A 147 11.93 -4.94 -7.15
N GLU A 148 12.50 -6.05 -7.61
CA GLU A 148 13.54 -6.05 -8.66
C GLU A 148 13.04 -5.35 -9.93
N THR A 149 11.82 -5.70 -10.35
CA THR A 149 11.19 -5.11 -11.55
C THR A 149 10.85 -3.63 -11.36
N ALA A 150 10.39 -3.26 -10.16
CA ALA A 150 10.12 -1.87 -9.83
C ALA A 150 11.38 -1.01 -9.90
N SER A 151 12.53 -1.51 -9.41
CA SER A 151 13.84 -0.86 -9.56
C SER A 151 14.18 -0.63 -11.03
N GLU A 152 13.96 -1.62 -11.90
CA GLU A 152 14.18 -1.44 -13.34
C GLU A 152 13.26 -0.35 -13.95
N TYR A 153 11.98 -0.34 -13.57
CA TYR A 153 11.01 0.64 -14.08
C TYR A 153 11.34 2.07 -13.64
N LEU A 154 11.73 2.25 -12.37
CA LEU A 154 12.17 3.55 -11.87
C LEU A 154 13.45 4.07 -12.58
N LYS A 155 14.25 3.17 -13.17
CA LYS A 155 15.43 3.50 -13.99
C LYS A 155 15.10 3.71 -15.48
N GLY A 156 13.82 3.82 -15.83
CA GLY A 156 13.37 4.13 -17.20
C GLY A 156 13.16 2.91 -18.09
N LYS A 157 13.14 1.68 -17.55
CA LYS A 157 12.68 0.53 -18.32
C LYS A 157 11.17 0.64 -18.51
N GLU A 158 10.73 0.65 -19.76
CA GLU A 158 9.30 0.75 -20.08
C GLU A 158 8.50 -0.45 -19.53
N PRO A 159 7.42 -0.20 -18.76
CA PRO A 159 6.60 -1.27 -18.23
C PRO A 159 5.82 -2.01 -19.32
N LYS A 160 5.76 -3.34 -19.22
CA LYS A 160 4.95 -4.15 -20.15
C LYS A 160 3.45 -3.83 -19.98
N PRO A 161 2.67 -3.74 -21.08
CA PRO A 161 1.21 -3.57 -20.99
C PRO A 161 0.57 -4.63 -20.09
N ILE A 162 -0.32 -4.20 -19.20
CA ILE A 162 -1.13 -5.13 -18.40
C ILE A 162 -2.35 -5.50 -19.26
N GLU A 163 -2.30 -6.66 -19.91
CA GLU A 163 -3.44 -7.17 -20.66
C GLU A 163 -4.44 -7.85 -19.73
N PHE A 164 -5.56 -7.18 -19.46
CA PHE A 164 -6.74 -7.80 -18.88
C PHE A 164 -7.56 -8.45 -20.00
N GLN A 165 -7.73 -9.76 -19.94
CA GLN A 165 -8.56 -10.49 -20.90
C GLN A 165 -10.04 -10.41 -20.48
N PRO A 166 -10.95 -9.87 -21.32
CA PRO A 166 -12.36 -9.79 -20.98
C PRO A 166 -13.01 -11.18 -20.92
N GLN A 167 -14.09 -11.34 -20.15
CA GLN A 167 -14.82 -12.60 -19.94
C GLN A 167 -15.18 -13.35 -21.25
N LYS A 168 -15.33 -12.67 -22.38
CA LYS A 168 -15.60 -13.30 -23.69
C LYS A 168 -14.51 -14.31 -24.11
N SER A 169 -13.26 -14.16 -23.67
CA SER A 169 -12.19 -15.13 -23.98
C SER A 169 -12.26 -16.41 -23.14
N ALA A 170 -12.99 -16.39 -22.02
CA ALA A 170 -13.19 -17.56 -21.15
C ALA A 170 -14.04 -18.65 -21.81
N MET A 171 -14.98 -18.28 -22.70
CA MET A 171 -15.83 -19.23 -23.43
C MET A 171 -15.04 -20.11 -24.41
N ASN A 172 -13.93 -19.60 -24.97
CA ASN A 172 -13.08 -20.34 -25.90
C ASN A 172 -11.88 -21.01 -25.22
N LEU A 173 -11.83 -21.01 -23.87
CA LEU A 173 -10.75 -21.56 -23.03
C LEU A 173 -9.33 -21.05 -23.37
N THR A 174 -9.21 -19.98 -24.15
CA THR A 174 -7.92 -19.44 -24.63
C THR A 174 -7.02 -18.88 -23.53
N VAL A 175 -7.54 -18.75 -22.31
CA VAL A 175 -6.86 -18.22 -21.12
C VAL A 175 -6.41 -19.31 -20.13
N VAL A 176 -6.94 -20.54 -20.26
CA VAL A 176 -6.60 -21.63 -19.33
C VAL A 176 -5.12 -21.97 -19.46
N GLY A 177 -4.40 -22.03 -18.33
CA GLY A 177 -2.96 -22.30 -18.29
C GLY A 177 -2.06 -21.10 -18.61
N LYS A 178 -2.63 -19.93 -18.95
CA LYS A 178 -1.87 -18.69 -19.17
C LYS A 178 -1.73 -17.89 -17.87
N ARG A 179 -0.58 -17.21 -17.72
CA ARG A 179 -0.36 -16.27 -16.63
C ARG A 179 -0.99 -14.93 -16.99
N LEU A 180 -2.07 -14.58 -16.32
CA LEU A 180 -2.75 -13.30 -16.47
C LEU A 180 -2.76 -12.56 -15.12
N PRO A 181 -2.70 -11.22 -15.13
CA PRO A 181 -2.96 -10.42 -13.94
C PRO A 181 -4.34 -10.73 -13.37
N LYS A 182 -4.47 -10.72 -12.04
CA LYS A 182 -5.79 -10.82 -11.40
C LYS A 182 -6.56 -9.53 -11.64
N ILE A 183 -7.85 -9.66 -11.92
CA ILE A 183 -8.72 -8.50 -12.20
C ILE A 183 -8.77 -7.50 -11.04
N ASP A 184 -8.66 -7.99 -9.81
CA ASP A 184 -8.70 -7.18 -8.58
C ASP A 184 -7.32 -6.72 -8.09
N ALA A 185 -6.24 -7.04 -8.80
CA ALA A 185 -4.89 -6.68 -8.39
C ALA A 185 -4.63 -5.16 -8.37
N PRO A 186 -5.11 -4.35 -9.36
CA PRO A 186 -4.94 -2.91 -9.32
C PRO A 186 -5.57 -2.26 -8.08
N ASP A 187 -6.80 -2.65 -7.72
CA ASP A 187 -7.48 -2.10 -6.55
C ASP A 187 -6.78 -2.47 -5.24
N LYS A 188 -6.22 -3.69 -5.17
CA LYS A 188 -5.38 -4.11 -4.03
C LYS A 188 -4.04 -3.38 -3.96
N ALA A 189 -3.46 -3.02 -5.11
CA ALA A 189 -2.20 -2.28 -5.20
C ALA A 189 -2.35 -0.79 -4.86
N THR A 190 -3.54 -0.24 -5.08
CA THR A 190 -3.86 1.18 -4.84
C THR A 190 -4.55 1.43 -3.52
N GLY A 191 -4.91 0.38 -2.78
CA GLY A 191 -5.67 0.49 -1.53
C GLY A 191 -7.18 0.67 -1.72
N ARG A 192 -7.68 0.73 -2.96
CA ARG A 192 -9.11 0.84 -3.30
C ARG A 192 -9.91 -0.42 -2.94
N ALA A 193 -9.25 -1.57 -2.88
CA ALA A 193 -9.89 -2.80 -2.42
C ALA A 193 -10.31 -2.68 -0.96
N GLN A 194 -11.62 -2.81 -0.70
CA GLN A 194 -12.20 -2.75 0.62
C GLN A 194 -12.23 -4.13 1.29
N TYR A 195 -11.82 -4.16 2.55
CA TYR A 195 -11.97 -5.29 3.45
C TYR A 195 -13.05 -4.97 4.49
N THR A 196 -13.44 -5.95 5.30
CA THR A 196 -14.53 -5.80 6.27
C THR A 196 -14.36 -4.58 7.19
N ASP A 197 -13.13 -4.32 7.66
CA ASP A 197 -12.81 -3.19 8.54
C ASP A 197 -12.81 -1.83 7.81
N ASP A 198 -12.81 -1.82 6.47
CA ASP A 198 -12.84 -0.58 5.67
C ASP A 198 -14.29 -0.11 5.39
N ILE A 199 -15.28 -0.96 5.66
CA ILE A 199 -16.69 -0.71 5.30
C ILE A 199 -17.39 0.09 6.41
N VAL A 200 -18.02 1.20 6.04
CA VAL A 200 -18.86 2.00 6.93
C VAL A 200 -20.25 2.10 6.32
N LEU A 201 -21.27 1.78 7.12
CA LEU A 201 -22.68 1.85 6.73
C LEU A 201 -23.45 2.85 7.61
N PRO A 202 -24.49 3.52 7.09
CA PRO A 202 -25.39 4.33 7.91
C PRO A 202 -25.97 3.50 9.07
N ASN A 203 -25.90 4.04 10.28
CA ASN A 203 -26.39 3.40 11.51
C ASN A 203 -25.72 2.07 11.86
N MET A 204 -24.49 1.81 11.37
CA MET A 204 -23.71 0.65 11.78
C MET A 204 -23.43 0.70 13.28
N ILE A 205 -23.74 -0.41 13.96
CA ILE A 205 -23.44 -0.59 15.39
C ILE A 205 -22.11 -1.34 15.47
N TYR A 206 -21.20 -0.82 16.30
CA TYR A 206 -19.90 -1.43 16.57
C TYR A 206 -20.01 -2.24 17.87
N GLY A 207 -19.49 -3.47 17.87
CA GLY A 207 -19.56 -4.41 19.00
C GLY A 207 -18.23 -5.11 19.24
#